data_AF-A0A7J7JQ29-F1
#
_entry.id   AF-A0A7J7JQ29-F1
#
_cell.length_a   1.000
_cell.length_b   1.000
_cell.length_c   1.000
_cell.angle_alpha   90.00
_cell.angle_beta   90.00
_cell.angle_gamma   90.00
#
_symmetry.space_group_name_H-M   'P 1'
#
loop_
_entity.id
_entity.type
_entity.pdbx_description
1 polymer ?
#
loop_
_entity_poly.entity_id
_entity_poly.type
_entity_poly.pdbx_seq_one_letter_code
_entity_poly.pdbx_strand_id
1 'polypeptide(L)'
;MESNLEFSGEITEIEEGVAGRKLEDVIKRFHEYCNPRTSIVLNRFQFHNSSQSEDTIDVYLMKLRRLAEGCEFGNQRDSMIRDKLLFEIIDSNEREKVNERS
;
A
#
# COMPACT_ATOMS: atom_id res chain seq x y z
N MET A 1 51.73 21.18 12.55
CA MET A 1 50.50 21.97 12.72
C MET A 1 49.36 21.10 12.27
N GLU A 2 48.80 20.33 13.19
CA GLU A 2 47.42 19.86 13.06
C GLU A 2 46.70 20.34 14.30
N SER A 3 45.77 21.26 14.08
CA SER A 3 44.95 21.88 15.10
C SER A 3 43.85 20.92 15.50
N ASN A 4 43.92 20.37 16.71
CA ASN A 4 42.77 19.77 17.36
C ASN A 4 41.82 20.90 17.78
N LEU A 5 40.74 21.06 17.03
CA LEU A 5 39.61 21.87 17.48
C LEU A 5 38.73 20.94 18.34
N GLU A 6 38.92 20.99 19.66
CA GLU A 6 37.98 20.37 20.59
C GLU A 6 36.65 21.10 20.47
N PHE A 7 35.67 20.45 19.87
CA PHE A 7 34.30 20.94 19.83
C PHE A 7 33.68 20.70 21.22
N SER A 8 33.86 21.65 22.13
CA SER A 8 33.22 21.68 23.45
C SER A 8 31.79 22.22 23.36
N GLY A 9 30.99 21.69 22.43
CA GLY A 9 29.57 21.96 22.38
C GLY A 9 28.84 21.07 23.37
N GLU A 10 28.51 21.60 24.54
CA GLU A 10 27.47 21.02 25.39
C GLU A 10 26.21 20.80 24.55
N ILE A 11 25.67 19.59 24.55
CA ILE A 11 24.31 19.33 24.08
C ILE A 11 23.42 20.00 25.13
N THR A 12 23.15 21.29 24.95
CA THR A 12 22.16 22.00 25.75
C THR A 12 20.82 21.37 25.46
N GLU A 13 20.22 20.85 26.54
CA GLU A 13 18.85 20.38 26.63
C GLU A 13 17.94 21.24 25.73
N ILE A 14 17.18 20.59 24.84
CA ILE A 14 16.17 21.28 24.05
C ILE A 14 15.10 21.72 25.04
N GLU A 15 15.10 22.99 25.40
CA GLU A 15 14.07 23.61 26.23
C GLU A 15 12.70 23.32 25.60
N GLU A 16 11.82 22.66 26.36
CA GLU A 16 10.42 22.45 26.00
C GLU A 16 9.67 23.79 25.99
N GLY A 17 9.81 24.51 24.89
CA GLY A 17 9.14 25.78 24.62
C GLY A 17 7.82 25.59 23.89
N VAL A 18 6.72 25.84 24.62
CA VAL A 18 5.40 26.33 24.16
C VAL A 18 4.58 25.40 23.26
N ALA A 19 3.51 24.85 23.85
CA ALA A 19 2.37 24.20 23.18
C ALA A 19 2.78 23.15 22.15
N GLY A 20 3.52 22.14 22.63
CA GLY A 20 4.02 21.02 21.84
C GLY A 20 2.91 20.34 21.04
N ARG A 21 2.80 20.71 19.76
CA ARG A 21 2.28 19.79 18.77
C ARG A 21 3.35 18.72 18.66
N LYS A 22 3.11 17.59 19.32
CA LYS A 22 3.96 16.41 19.21
C LYS A 22 4.15 16.09 17.73
N LEU A 23 5.31 15.59 17.33
CA LEU A 23 5.55 15.23 15.92
C LEU A 23 4.44 14.28 15.42
N GLU A 24 3.99 13.40 16.30
CA GLU A 24 2.87 12.48 16.12
C GLU A 24 1.56 13.20 15.81
N ASP A 25 1.28 14.34 16.46
CA ASP A 25 0.09 15.16 16.24
C ASP A 25 0.07 15.81 14.85
N VAL A 26 1.24 16.22 14.36
CA VAL A 26 1.42 16.81 13.03
C VAL A 26 1.27 15.73 11.97
N ILE A 27 1.92 14.58 12.14
CA ILE A 27 1.80 13.43 11.24
C ILE A 27 0.35 12.95 11.17
N LYS A 28 -0.34 12.85 12.31
CA LYS A 28 -1.75 12.45 12.36
C LYS A 28 -2.65 13.41 11.60
N ARG A 29 -2.54 14.72 11.84
CA ARG A 29 -3.35 15.74 11.15
C ARG A 29 -3.04 15.81 9.66
N PHE A 30 -1.77 15.64 9.29
CA PHE A 30 -1.38 15.53 7.89
C PHE A 30 -1.99 14.29 7.25
N HIS A 31 -1.97 13.13 7.91
CA HIS A 31 -2.67 11.94 7.44
C HIS A 31 -4.19 12.18 7.32
N GLU A 32 -4.85 12.80 8.29
CA GLU A 32 -6.29 13.05 8.25
C GLU A 32 -6.70 14.02 7.14
N TYR A 33 -5.86 15.03 6.86
CA TYR A 33 -6.12 16.06 5.86
C TYR A 33 -5.70 15.64 4.45
N CYS A 34 -4.52 15.03 4.30
CA CYS A 34 -3.94 14.64 3.01
C CYS A 34 -4.26 13.20 2.60
N ASN A 35 -4.89 12.40 3.47
CA ASN A 35 -5.56 11.17 3.07
C ASN A 35 -7.05 11.48 2.94
N PRO A 36 -7.52 11.99 1.79
CA PRO A 36 -8.95 12.13 1.53
C PRO A 36 -9.50 10.72 1.41
N ARG A 37 -9.71 10.04 2.56
CA ARG A 37 -10.05 8.62 2.73
C ARG A 37 -9.92 7.90 1.40
N THR A 38 -8.74 7.39 1.01
CA THR A 38 -8.64 6.59 -0.23
C THR A 38 -9.78 5.62 -0.21
N SER A 39 -10.82 5.94 -0.99
CA SER A 39 -12.13 5.48 -0.54
C SER A 39 -12.13 4.00 -0.80
N ILE A 40 -12.54 3.21 0.18
CA ILE A 40 -12.65 1.76 -0.01
C ILE A 40 -13.43 1.50 -1.30
N VAL A 41 -14.41 2.35 -1.61
CA VAL A 41 -15.14 2.40 -2.88
C VAL A 41 -14.22 2.61 -4.09
N LEU A 42 -13.33 3.59 -4.09
CA LEU A 42 -12.37 3.85 -5.17
C LEU A 42 -11.37 2.71 -5.34
N ASN A 43 -10.84 2.17 -4.24
CA ASN A 43 -9.90 1.05 -4.30
C ASN A 43 -10.58 -0.21 -4.87
N ARG A 44 -11.80 -0.51 -4.40
CA ARG A 44 -12.62 -1.60 -4.94
C ARG A 44 -12.96 -1.36 -6.40
N PHE A 45 -13.31 -0.13 -6.77
CA PHE A 45 -13.56 0.24 -8.16
C PHE A 45 -12.32 -0.02 -9.04
N GLN A 46 -11.12 0.39 -8.60
CA GLN A 46 -9.88 0.12 -9.32
C GLN A 46 -9.57 -1.37 -9.44
N PHE A 47 -9.77 -2.13 -8.36
CA PHE A 47 -9.61 -3.59 -8.36
C PHE A 47 -10.57 -4.27 -9.36
N HIS A 48 -11.85 -3.88 -9.36
CA HIS A 48 -12.84 -4.50 -10.22
C HIS A 48 -12.72 -4.08 -11.69
N ASN A 49 -12.20 -2.88 -11.97
CA ASN A 49 -11.96 -2.40 -13.33
C ASN A 49 -10.55 -2.72 -13.86
N SER A 50 -9.68 -3.37 -13.08
CA SER A 50 -8.42 -3.85 -13.63
C SER A 50 -8.69 -4.99 -14.60
N SER A 51 -8.01 -5.00 -15.74
CA SER A 51 -8.01 -6.13 -16.67
C SER A 51 -6.59 -6.62 -16.92
N GLN A 52 -6.49 -7.89 -17.31
CA GLN A 52 -5.24 -8.44 -17.84
C GLN A 52 -5.06 -7.89 -19.26
N SER A 53 -3.91 -7.26 -19.51
CA SER A 53 -3.54 -6.77 -20.84
C SER A 53 -2.52 -7.74 -21.44
N GLU A 54 -1.36 -7.27 -21.88
CA GLU A 54 -0.24 -8.12 -22.32
C GLU A 54 0.59 -8.70 -21.15
N ASP A 55 0.13 -8.50 -19.91
CA ASP A 55 0.78 -9.01 -18.72
C ASP A 55 0.70 -10.54 -18.64
N THR A 56 1.79 -11.18 -18.20
CA THR A 56 1.73 -12.59 -17.80
C THR A 56 0.81 -12.75 -16.59
N ILE A 57 0.30 -13.96 -16.37
CA ILE A 57 -0.55 -14.28 -15.21
C ILE A 57 0.11 -13.86 -13.89
N ASP A 58 1.41 -14.13 -13.72
CA ASP A 58 2.13 -13.82 -12.49
C ASP A 58 2.21 -12.30 -12.24
N VAL A 59 2.48 -11.52 -13.30
CA VAL A 59 2.51 -10.07 -13.23
C VAL A 59 1.13 -9.53 -12.88
N TYR A 60 0.08 -10.05 -13.52
CA TYR A 60 -1.29 -9.63 -13.25
C TYR A 60 -1.76 -10.02 -11.85
N LEU A 61 -1.40 -11.20 -11.36
CA LEU A 61 -1.66 -11.65 -9.99
C LEU A 61 -0.99 -10.72 -8.97
N MET A 62 0.26 -10.31 -9.22
CA MET A 62 0.96 -9.36 -8.35
C MET A 62 0.25 -7.99 -8.32
N LYS A 63 -0.22 -7.51 -9.48
CA LYS A 63 -1.03 -6.29 -9.59
C LYS A 63 -2.34 -6.40 -8.79
N LEU A 64 -3.07 -7.51 -8.90
CA LEU A 64 -4.29 -7.76 -8.14
C LEU A 64 -4.02 -7.78 -6.62
N ARG A 65 -2.93 -8.43 -6.18
CA ARG A 65 -2.53 -8.46 -4.77
C ARG A 65 -2.31 -7.06 -4.20
N ARG A 66 -1.64 -6.19 -4.97
CA ARG A 66 -1.39 -4.79 -4.61
C ARG A 66 -2.69 -3.98 -4.54
N LEU A 67 -3.55 -4.09 -5.55
CA LEU A 67 -4.85 -3.38 -5.56
C LEU A 67 -5.76 -3.80 -4.41
N ALA A 68 -5.70 -5.07 -3.99
CA ALA A 68 -6.51 -5.59 -2.89
C ALA A 68 -6.12 -5.04 -1.50
N GLU A 69 -4.92 -4.46 -1.32
CA GLU A 69 -4.46 -3.93 -0.02
C GLU A 69 -5.36 -2.83 0.54
N GLY A 70 -5.86 -1.94 -0.33
CA GLY A 70 -6.74 -0.84 0.04
C GLY A 70 -8.24 -1.17 0.00
N CYS A 71 -8.62 -2.41 -0.32
CA CYS A 71 -10.02 -2.76 -0.57
C CYS A 71 -10.78 -3.22 0.68
N GLU A 72 -10.08 -3.51 1.79
CA GLU A 72 -10.67 -4.04 3.02
C GLU A 72 -11.57 -5.27 2.78
N PHE A 73 -11.09 -6.25 2.01
CA PHE A 73 -11.82 -7.50 1.76
C PHE A 73 -11.81 -8.47 2.96
N GLY A 74 -11.01 -8.19 3.99
CA GLY A 74 -10.90 -9.04 5.16
C GLY A 74 -10.50 -10.47 4.80
N ASN A 75 -11.23 -11.45 5.34
CA ASN A 75 -11.04 -12.88 5.09
C ASN A 75 -11.33 -13.31 3.64
N GLN A 76 -11.98 -12.48 2.84
CA GLN A 76 -12.29 -12.78 1.43
C GLN A 76 -11.20 -12.30 0.46
N ARG A 77 -10.09 -11.73 0.95
CA ARG A 77 -9.06 -11.15 0.07
C ARG A 77 -8.58 -12.13 -1.00
N ASP A 78 -8.23 -13.35 -0.60
CA ASP A 78 -7.68 -14.34 -1.53
C ASP A 78 -8.73 -14.88 -2.50
N SER A 79 -9.98 -15.05 -2.05
CA SER A 79 -11.07 -15.47 -2.94
C SER A 79 -11.39 -14.39 -3.97
N MET A 80 -11.41 -13.11 -3.57
CA MET A 80 -11.66 -11.99 -4.50
C MET A 80 -10.57 -11.90 -5.58
N ILE A 81 -9.29 -12.08 -5.20
CA ILE A 81 -8.16 -12.10 -6.14
C ILE A 81 -8.29 -13.28 -7.11
N ARG A 82 -8.62 -14.47 -6.60
CA ARG A 82 -8.80 -15.68 -7.42
C ARG A 82 -9.94 -15.53 -8.42
N ASP A 83 -11.11 -15.11 -7.95
CA ASP A 83 -12.29 -14.92 -8.78
C ASP A 83 -11.98 -13.91 -9.88
N LYS A 84 -11.38 -12.76 -9.52
CA LYS A 84 -10.99 -11.75 -10.49
C LYS A 84 -9.99 -12.30 -11.51
N LEU A 85 -8.98 -13.05 -11.08
CA LEU A 85 -8.03 -13.69 -11.98
C LEU A 85 -8.73 -14.65 -12.94
N LEU A 86 -9.63 -15.50 -12.44
CA LEU A 86 -10.39 -16.47 -13.25
C LEU A 86 -11.35 -15.82 -14.25
N PHE A 87 -11.95 -14.68 -13.91
CA PHE A 87 -12.83 -13.94 -14.84
C PHE A 87 -12.07 -13.21 -15.94
N GLU A 88 -10.81 -12.86 -15.70
CA GLU A 88 -9.98 -12.06 -16.61
C GLU A 88 -9.08 -12.90 -17.53
N ILE A 89 -8.79 -14.16 -17.17
CA ILE A 89 -8.04 -15.06 -18.06
C ILE A 89 -8.87 -15.35 -19.31
N ILE A 90 -8.37 -14.87 -20.45
CA ILE A 90 -9.00 -15.02 -21.77
C ILE A 90 -8.71 -16.42 -22.36
N ASP A 91 -7.55 -17.01 -22.06
CA ASP A 91 -7.15 -18.32 -22.58
C ASP A 91 -7.78 -19.46 -21.78
N SER A 92 -8.60 -20.27 -22.46
CA SER A 92 -9.29 -21.42 -21.88
C SER A 92 -8.33 -22.44 -21.25
N ASN A 93 -7.13 -22.65 -21.83
CA ASN A 93 -6.15 -23.60 -21.30
C ASN A 93 -5.50 -23.12 -20.00
N GLU A 94 -5.31 -21.80 -19.86
CA GLU A 94 -4.77 -21.22 -18.63
C GLU A 94 -5.82 -21.19 -17.52
N ARG A 95 -7.09 -20.97 -17.88
CA ARG A 95 -8.22 -21.00 -16.95
C ARG A 95 -8.40 -22.38 -16.31
N GLU A 96 -8.25 -23.44 -17.09
CA GLU A 96 -8.35 -24.82 -16.59
C GLU A 96 -7.26 -25.15 -15.55
N LYS A 97 -6.01 -24.72 -15.80
CA LYS A 97 -4.89 -24.90 -14.85
C LYS A 97 -5.09 -24.19 -13.52
N VAL A 98 -5.71 -23.00 -13.52
CA VAL A 98 -6.01 -22.27 -12.27
C VAL A 98 -7.13 -23.00 -11.49
N ASN A 99 -8.09 -23.60 -12.19
CA ASN A 99 -9.16 -24.36 -11.56
C ASN A 99 -8.65 -25.65 -10.89
N GLU A 100 -7.73 -26.37 -11.53
CA GLU A 100 -7.17 -27.63 -11.01
C GLU A 100 -6.28 -27.47 -9.76
N ARG A 101 -5.79 -26.26 -9.49
CA ARG A 101 -4.91 -25.95 -8.34
C ARG A 101 -5.66 -25.39 -7.13
N SER A 102 -7.00 -25.33 -7.18
CA SER A 102 -7.86 -24.84 -6.10
C SER A 102 -8.30 -25.92 -5.13
#